data_AF-A0A839ABX1-F1
#
_entry.id   AF-A0A839ABX1-F1
#
_cell.length_a   1.000
_cell.length_b   1.000
_cell.length_c   1.000
_cell.angle_alpha   90.00
_cell.angle_beta   90.00
_cell.angle_gamma   90.00
#
_symmetry.space_group_name_H-M   'P 1'
#
loop_
_entity.id
_entity.type
_entity.pdbx_description
1 polymer ?
#
loop_
_entity_poly.entity_id
_entity_poly.type
_entity_poly.pdbx_seq_one_letter_code
_entity_poly.pdbx_strand_id
1 'polypeptide(L)'
;MHFALSMNRRKHLRKIRFLWRQHLLVVALSLVSTVRVGLADEIDDFVAHLPSGIQQMSVVAGPGESGARFVVLRLEERDRLFVQWRGEDTPARTMEIVELRESGERVLDLRSEIENGEISAFVDTATPAGDEVTYELFIESGEKPAYIFRETTN
;
A
#
# COMPACT_ATOMS: atom_id res chain seq x y z
N MET A 1 9.93 -26.16 -61.85
CA MET A 1 10.65 -27.43 -62.13
C MET A 1 11.03 -28.02 -60.78
N HIS A 2 10.17 -28.83 -60.15
CA HIS A 2 10.17 -30.31 -60.24
C HIS A 2 11.57 -30.90 -60.09
N PHE A 3 11.87 -31.49 -58.92
CA PHE A 3 12.14 -32.93 -58.80
C PHE A 3 12.12 -33.35 -57.32
N ALA A 4 11.12 -34.14 -56.98
CA ALA A 4 11.06 -35.02 -55.82
C ALA A 4 11.80 -36.33 -56.12
N LEU A 5 12.25 -37.02 -55.07
CA LEU A 5 12.61 -38.46 -54.93
C LEU A 5 13.65 -38.52 -53.80
N SER A 6 13.72 -39.45 -52.85
CA SER A 6 13.07 -40.73 -52.57
C SER A 6 13.74 -41.17 -51.25
N MET A 7 13.01 -41.32 -50.15
CA MET A 7 12.54 -42.60 -49.62
C MET A 7 13.60 -43.46 -48.89
N ASN A 8 13.15 -44.04 -47.76
CA ASN A 8 13.57 -45.34 -47.19
C ASN A 8 14.85 -45.33 -46.30
N ARG A 9 14.96 -45.91 -45.08
CA ARG A 9 14.37 -47.13 -44.49
C ARG A 9 14.54 -47.15 -42.95
N ARG A 10 13.55 -47.79 -42.28
CA ARG A 10 13.64 -48.73 -41.12
C ARG A 10 14.17 -48.18 -39.77
N LYS A 11 13.33 -48.00 -38.74
CA LYS A 11 12.79 -49.01 -37.78
C LYS A 11 13.83 -50.05 -37.33
N HIS A 12 14.28 -49.96 -36.08
CA HIS A 12 14.07 -50.95 -35.00
C HIS A 12 15.09 -50.82 -33.85
N LEU A 13 14.66 -51.22 -32.64
CA LEU A 13 15.46 -51.58 -31.44
C LEU A 13 15.87 -50.39 -30.55
N ARG A 14 15.70 -50.36 -29.23
CA ARG A 14 15.35 -51.36 -28.21
C ARG A 14 14.77 -50.63 -27.00
N LYS A 15 13.73 -51.22 -26.40
CA LYS A 15 13.33 -50.96 -25.02
C LYS A 15 14.51 -51.33 -24.10
N ILE A 16 14.96 -50.39 -23.28
CA ILE A 16 15.78 -50.70 -22.10
C ILE A 16 15.01 -50.17 -20.90
N ARG A 17 14.32 -51.09 -20.22
CA ARG A 17 13.90 -50.92 -18.82
C ARG A 17 15.17 -51.15 -18.01
N PHE A 18 15.63 -50.15 -17.30
CA PHE A 18 16.53 -50.35 -16.18
C PHE A 18 16.04 -49.48 -15.03
N LEU A 19 15.34 -50.14 -14.11
CA LEU A 19 15.28 -49.70 -12.72
C LEU A 19 16.71 -49.50 -12.21
N TRP A 20 16.90 -48.71 -11.17
CA TRP A 20 17.69 -49.03 -9.96
C TRP A 20 18.13 -47.72 -9.30
N ARG A 21 17.74 -47.59 -8.02
CA ARG A 21 18.37 -46.82 -6.94
C ARG A 21 18.29 -45.29 -7.04
N GLN A 22 17.35 -44.67 -6.34
CA GLN A 22 17.57 -44.14 -4.97
C GLN A 22 18.96 -43.55 -4.80
N HIS A 23 19.12 -42.24 -4.99
CA HIS A 23 19.97 -41.39 -4.15
C HIS A 23 19.19 -40.10 -3.86
N LEU A 24 18.75 -40.04 -2.61
CA LEU A 24 18.30 -38.84 -1.91
C LEU A 24 19.44 -37.81 -1.97
N LEU A 25 19.24 -36.71 -2.67
CA LEU A 25 20.06 -35.51 -2.47
C LEU A 25 19.14 -34.42 -1.92
N VAL A 26 19.00 -34.39 -0.60
CA VAL A 26 18.41 -33.27 0.12
C VAL A 26 19.46 -32.16 0.09
N VAL A 27 19.35 -31.27 -0.89
CA VAL A 27 20.04 -29.98 -0.84
C VAL A 27 19.25 -29.13 0.14
N ALA A 28 19.71 -29.11 1.38
CA ALA A 28 19.30 -28.11 2.36
C ALA A 28 19.85 -26.77 1.88
N LEU A 29 19.11 -26.10 0.99
CA LEU A 29 19.32 -24.70 0.69
C LEU A 29 18.81 -23.93 1.90
N SER A 30 19.71 -23.68 2.85
CA SER A 30 19.49 -22.71 3.91
C SER A 30 19.29 -21.35 3.25
N LEU A 31 18.04 -21.04 2.91
CA LEU A 31 17.59 -19.68 2.72
C LEU A 31 17.91 -18.96 4.02
N VAL A 32 19.00 -18.21 3.99
CA VAL A 32 19.26 -17.14 4.93
C VAL A 32 18.08 -16.19 4.76
N SER A 33 17.05 -16.40 5.57
CA SER A 33 16.05 -15.39 5.85
C SER A 33 16.82 -14.24 6.48
N THR A 34 17.26 -13.29 5.67
CA THR A 34 17.52 -11.94 6.14
C THR A 34 16.22 -11.44 6.72
N VAL A 35 16.04 -11.67 8.02
CA VAL A 35 15.00 -11.05 8.81
C VAL A 35 15.21 -9.55 8.63
N ARG A 36 14.33 -8.90 7.86
CA ARG A 36 14.24 -7.45 7.85
C ARG A 36 13.61 -7.05 9.18
N VAL A 37 14.44 -6.96 10.22
CA VAL A 37 14.02 -6.66 11.60
C VAL A 37 13.43 -5.24 11.72
N GLY A 38 13.61 -4.35 10.73
CA GLY A 38 13.16 -2.95 10.85
C GLY A 38 11.73 -2.62 10.42
N LEU A 39 10.93 -3.57 9.90
CA LEU A 39 9.57 -3.28 9.40
C LEU A 39 8.45 -3.73 10.35
N ALA A 40 8.72 -4.63 11.29
CA ALA A 40 7.71 -5.13 12.22
C ALA A 40 7.38 -4.08 13.29
N ASP A 41 8.41 -3.43 13.84
CA ASP A 41 8.25 -2.48 14.95
C ASP A 41 7.41 -1.24 14.58
N GLU A 42 7.54 -0.70 13.36
CA GLU A 42 6.74 0.45 12.90
C GLU A 42 5.26 0.09 12.69
N ILE A 43 4.99 -1.15 12.27
CA ILE A 43 3.62 -1.64 12.09
C ILE A 43 2.98 -1.90 13.45
N ASP A 44 3.73 -2.48 14.38
CA ASP A 44 3.25 -2.77 15.73
C ASP A 44 2.90 -1.49 16.50
N ASP A 45 3.72 -0.43 16.39
CA ASP A 45 3.40 0.87 16.98
C ASP A 45 2.16 1.51 16.35
N PHE A 46 1.98 1.43 15.03
CA PHE A 46 0.75 1.94 14.40
C PHE A 46 -0.48 1.14 14.85
N VAL A 47 -0.38 -0.21 14.86
CA VAL A 47 -1.46 -1.12 15.26
C VAL A 47 -1.83 -0.95 16.72
N ALA A 48 -0.86 -0.68 17.61
CA ALA A 48 -1.12 -0.44 19.03
C ALA A 48 -1.95 0.81 19.30
N HIS A 49 -1.93 1.80 18.39
CA HIS A 49 -2.69 3.05 18.50
C HIS A 49 -3.97 3.05 17.67
N LEU A 50 -4.29 1.93 17.01
CA LEU A 50 -5.54 1.80 16.27
C LEU A 50 -6.73 1.80 17.25
N PRO A 51 -7.77 2.60 16.98
CA PRO A 51 -8.98 2.57 17.77
C PRO A 51 -9.62 1.18 17.71
N SER A 52 -10.23 0.74 18.81
CA SER A 52 -11.14 -0.40 18.76
C SER A 52 -12.36 -0.07 17.89
N GLY A 53 -12.97 -1.08 17.26
CA GLY A 53 -14.16 -0.88 16.43
C GLY A 53 -13.89 -0.39 15.00
N ILE A 54 -12.69 -0.64 14.46
CA ILE A 54 -12.43 -0.47 13.02
C ILE A 54 -13.30 -1.45 12.24
N GLN A 55 -14.18 -0.91 11.40
CA GLN A 55 -14.98 -1.69 10.48
C GLN A 55 -14.27 -1.87 9.14
N GLN A 56 -13.55 -0.84 8.70
CA GLN A 56 -12.81 -0.85 7.44
C GLN A 56 -11.60 0.08 7.51
N MET A 57 -10.55 -0.27 6.77
CA MET A 57 -9.39 0.57 6.52
C MET A 57 -9.19 0.70 5.02
N SER A 58 -8.96 1.92 4.53
CA SER A 58 -8.55 2.19 3.16
C SER A 58 -7.27 3.02 3.14
N VAL A 59 -6.39 2.71 2.18
CA VAL A 59 -5.13 3.42 1.97
C VAL A 59 -5.17 4.02 0.57
N VAL A 60 -5.03 5.34 0.49
CA VAL A 60 -4.93 6.10 -0.76
C VAL A 60 -3.48 6.54 -0.91
N ALA A 61 -2.86 6.19 -2.05
CA ALA A 61 -1.50 6.63 -2.34
C ALA A 61 -1.47 8.14 -2.54
N GLY A 62 -0.44 8.80 -2.01
CA GLY A 62 -0.20 10.21 -2.31
C GLY A 62 0.29 10.44 -3.74
N PRO A 63 0.43 11.70 -4.14
CA PRO A 63 0.75 12.07 -5.51
C PRO A 63 2.22 11.79 -5.83
N GLY A 64 2.48 11.25 -7.02
CA GLY A 64 3.83 11.02 -7.55
C GLY A 64 4.72 10.17 -6.65
N GLU A 65 5.96 10.63 -6.44
CA GLU A 65 6.96 9.99 -5.58
C GLU A 65 7.06 10.65 -4.20
N SER A 66 5.99 11.30 -3.74
CA SER A 66 5.96 12.02 -2.45
C SER A 66 6.28 11.19 -1.21
N GLY A 67 6.20 9.85 -1.30
CA GLY A 67 6.29 8.96 -0.14
C GLY A 67 5.11 9.07 0.82
N ALA A 68 4.08 9.87 0.45
CA ALA A 68 2.88 10.10 1.22
C ALA A 68 1.82 9.02 0.99
N ARG A 69 1.04 8.71 2.02
CA ARG A 69 -0.13 7.85 1.97
C ARG A 69 -1.19 8.39 2.91
N PHE A 70 -2.42 8.39 2.48
CA PHE A 70 -3.58 8.74 3.29
C PHE A 70 -4.25 7.46 3.76
N VAL A 71 -4.48 7.33 5.06
CA VAL A 71 -5.11 6.17 5.66
C VAL A 71 -6.43 6.62 6.28
N VAL A 72 -7.53 6.07 5.79
CA VAL A 72 -8.86 6.31 6.36
C VAL A 72 -9.28 5.07 7.14
N LEU A 73 -9.58 5.26 8.42
CA LEU A 73 -10.17 4.24 9.28
C LEU A 73 -11.65 4.55 9.47
N ARG A 74 -12.51 3.65 9.02
CA ARG A 74 -13.95 3.72 9.23
C ARG A 74 -14.32 3.04 10.54
N LEU A 75 -14.90 3.83 11.45
CA LEU A 75 -15.47 3.36 12.72
C LEU A 75 -16.99 3.33 12.62
N GLU A 76 -17.65 2.88 13.68
CA GLU A 76 -19.12 2.76 13.69
C GLU A 76 -19.86 4.06 13.41
N GLU A 77 -19.39 5.19 13.94
CA GLU A 77 -20.11 6.47 13.84
C GLU A 77 -19.36 7.55 13.06
N ARG A 78 -18.05 7.39 12.87
CA ARG A 78 -17.17 8.41 12.25
C ARG A 78 -16.01 7.78 11.52
N ASP A 79 -15.34 8.56 10.70
CA ASP A 79 -14.08 8.17 10.08
C ASP A 79 -12.91 8.92 10.75
N ARG A 80 -11.71 8.33 10.68
CA ARG A 80 -10.45 8.98 11.10
C ARG A 80 -9.50 8.98 9.92
N LEU A 81 -8.88 10.12 9.66
CA LEU A 81 -7.91 10.29 8.58
C LEU A 81 -6.51 10.46 9.18
N PHE A 82 -5.57 9.71 8.63
CA PHE A 82 -4.16 9.81 8.94
C PHE A 82 -3.38 10.07 7.67
N VAL A 83 -2.27 10.78 7.79
CA VAL A 83 -1.26 10.85 6.75
C VAL A 83 0.01 10.19 7.22
N GLN A 84 0.47 9.23 6.44
CA GLN A 84 1.73 8.54 6.64
C GLN A 84 2.75 9.00 5.60
N TRP A 85 3.96 9.27 6.05
CA TRP A 85 5.07 9.74 5.24
C TRP A 85 6.25 8.83 5.46
N ARG A 86 6.83 8.33 4.37
CA ARG A 86 8.08 7.58 4.44
C ARG A 86 9.19 8.39 3.79
N GLY A 87 10.17 8.83 4.58
CA GLY A 87 11.43 9.33 4.03
C GLY A 87 12.30 8.17 3.56
N GLU A 88 13.24 8.43 2.65
CA GLU A 88 14.19 7.41 2.18
C GLU A 88 15.02 6.81 3.32
N ASP A 89 15.44 7.66 4.27
CA ASP A 89 16.32 7.30 5.38
C ASP A 89 15.71 7.58 6.77
N THR A 90 14.42 7.91 6.85
CA THR A 90 13.75 8.22 8.12
C THR A 90 12.59 7.26 8.41
N PRO A 91 12.32 6.95 9.69
CA PRO A 91 11.18 6.13 10.07
C PRO A 91 9.87 6.67 9.51
N ALA A 92 8.93 5.77 9.21
CA ALA A 92 7.62 6.19 8.75
C ALA A 92 6.94 7.06 9.82
N ARG A 93 6.52 8.26 9.43
CA ARG A 93 5.82 9.19 10.32
C ARG A 93 4.34 9.15 10.03
N THR A 94 3.54 9.06 11.07
CA THR A 94 2.08 9.05 10.96
C THR A 94 1.51 10.21 11.75
N MET A 95 0.58 10.94 11.15
CA MET A 95 -0.09 12.08 11.75
C MET A 95 -1.59 11.95 11.55
N GLU A 96 -2.38 12.20 12.59
CA GLU A 96 -3.84 12.21 12.50
C GLU A 96 -4.35 13.62 12.18
N ILE A 97 -5.39 13.69 11.35
CA ILE A 97 -6.14 14.92 11.11
C ILE A 97 -7.20 15.06 12.21
N VAL A 98 -6.86 15.85 13.23
CA VAL A 98 -7.62 15.98 14.47
C VAL A 98 -8.99 16.61 14.24
N GLU A 99 -9.08 17.55 13.30
CA GLU A 99 -10.29 18.26 12.94
C GLU A 99 -11.37 17.30 12.43
N LEU A 100 -11.00 16.34 11.57
CA LEU A 100 -11.93 15.32 11.07
C LEU A 100 -12.38 14.36 12.19
N ARG A 101 -11.45 14.00 13.09
CA ARG A 101 -11.78 13.18 14.28
C ARG A 101 -12.82 13.87 15.17
N GLU A 102 -12.68 15.18 15.33
CA GLU A 102 -13.53 16.01 16.20
C GLU A 102 -14.88 16.33 15.56
N SER A 103 -14.94 16.56 14.24
CA SER A 103 -16.18 16.79 13.51
C SER A 103 -17.07 15.54 13.44
N GLY A 104 -16.46 14.35 13.47
CA GLY A 104 -17.19 13.08 13.44
C GLY A 104 -17.78 12.74 12.07
N GLU A 105 -17.24 13.34 11.03
CA GLU A 105 -17.72 13.18 9.65
C GLU A 105 -17.33 11.83 9.03
N ARG A 106 -17.97 11.52 7.90
CA ARG A 106 -17.63 10.39 7.03
C ARG A 106 -16.79 10.88 5.85
N VAL A 107 -15.71 10.19 5.53
CA VAL A 107 -14.98 10.44 4.28
C VAL A 107 -15.75 9.76 3.15
N LEU A 108 -16.06 10.53 2.11
CA LEU A 108 -16.72 10.09 0.89
C LEU A 108 -15.71 9.80 -0.20
N ASP A 109 -14.79 10.74 -0.41
CA ASP A 109 -13.71 10.64 -1.39
C ASP A 109 -12.44 11.35 -0.88
N LEU A 110 -11.30 10.94 -1.42
CA LEU A 110 -10.02 11.56 -1.15
C LEU A 110 -9.18 11.57 -2.42
N ARG A 111 -8.83 12.77 -2.88
CA ARG A 111 -7.89 12.98 -3.98
C ARG A 111 -6.70 13.80 -3.50
N SER A 112 -5.56 13.63 -4.13
CA SER A 112 -4.35 14.37 -3.77
C SER A 112 -3.56 14.79 -4.99
N GLU A 113 -2.87 15.90 -4.86
CA GLU A 113 -2.05 16.49 -5.90
C GLU A 113 -0.78 17.10 -5.34
N ILE A 114 0.19 17.30 -6.24
CA ILE A 114 1.45 17.95 -5.92
C ILE A 114 1.58 19.20 -6.77
N GLU A 115 1.74 20.34 -6.12
CA GLU A 115 1.95 21.64 -6.75
C GLU A 115 3.19 22.28 -6.14
N ASN A 116 4.15 22.69 -6.98
CA ASN A 116 5.41 23.30 -6.53
C ASN A 116 6.22 22.47 -5.51
N GLY A 117 6.02 21.15 -5.48
CA GLY A 117 6.66 20.24 -4.52
C GLY A 117 5.93 20.12 -3.19
N GLU A 118 4.82 20.84 -3.01
CA GLU A 118 3.95 20.79 -1.86
C GLU A 118 2.77 19.85 -2.13
N ILE A 119 2.29 19.17 -1.10
CA ILE A 119 1.26 18.13 -1.24
C ILE A 119 -0.03 18.65 -0.64
N SER A 120 -1.06 18.65 -1.48
CA SER A 120 -2.43 18.97 -1.08
C SER A 120 -3.31 17.74 -1.27
N ALA A 121 -4.24 17.53 -0.35
CA ALA A 121 -5.31 16.56 -0.51
C ALA A 121 -6.67 17.24 -0.34
N PHE A 122 -7.63 16.85 -1.16
CA PHE A 122 -9.02 17.26 -1.03
C PHE A 122 -9.82 16.09 -0.48
N VAL A 123 -10.46 16.32 0.65
CA VAL A 123 -11.22 15.33 1.41
C VAL A 123 -12.68 15.74 1.33
N ASP A 124 -13.45 14.99 0.56
CA ASP A 124 -14.90 15.16 0.51
C ASP A 124 -15.50 14.38 1.67
N THR A 125 -16.28 15.06 2.50
CA THR A 125 -16.87 14.49 3.71
C THR A 125 -18.37 14.67 3.75
N ALA A 126 -19.04 13.87 4.58
CA ALA A 126 -20.44 14.05 4.96
C ALA A 126 -20.56 14.23 6.48
N THR A 127 -21.27 15.27 6.90
CA THR A 127 -21.65 15.48 8.30
C THR A 127 -22.60 14.39 8.77
N PRO A 128 -22.78 14.20 10.10
CA PRO A 128 -23.82 13.30 10.62
C PRO A 128 -25.23 13.67 10.16
N ALA A 129 -25.46 14.92 9.74
CA ALA A 129 -26.73 15.39 9.16
C ALA A 129 -26.85 15.06 7.65
N GLY A 130 -25.76 14.66 6.99
CA GLY A 130 -25.70 14.33 5.58
C GLY A 130 -25.28 15.49 4.67
N ASP A 131 -24.86 16.62 5.22
CA ASP A 131 -24.33 17.74 4.43
C ASP A 131 -22.92 17.40 3.92
N GLU A 132 -22.66 17.65 2.65
CA GLU A 132 -21.36 17.40 2.04
C GLU A 132 -20.46 18.62 2.14
N VAL A 133 -19.22 18.41 2.60
CA VAL A 133 -18.20 19.46 2.76
C VAL A 133 -16.89 18.98 2.14
N THR A 134 -16.22 19.86 1.40
CA THR A 134 -14.87 19.57 0.90
C THR A 134 -13.85 20.31 1.75
N TYR A 135 -12.87 19.57 2.25
CA TYR A 135 -11.73 20.13 2.97
C TYR A 135 -10.47 20.03 2.13
N GLU A 136 -9.64 21.06 2.19
CA GLU A 136 -8.26 21.04 1.73
C GLU A 136 -7.33 20.74 2.91
N LEU A 137 -6.51 19.73 2.72
CA LEU A 137 -5.42 19.33 3.58
C LEU A 137 -4.10 19.69 2.90
N PHE A 138 -3.49 20.78 3.34
CA PHE A 138 -2.15 21.17 2.90
C PHE A 138 -1.11 20.58 3.85
N ILE A 139 -0.07 19.96 3.31
CA ILE A 139 0.99 19.34 4.11
C ILE A 139 2.33 20.01 3.80
N GLU A 140 2.91 20.60 4.84
CA GLU A 140 4.26 21.16 4.78
C GLU A 140 5.30 20.04 4.79
N SER A 141 6.09 19.97 3.73
CA SER A 141 7.27 19.11 3.66
C SER A 141 8.40 19.67 4.51
N GLY A 142 8.88 18.92 5.50
CA GLY A 142 10.01 19.35 6.35
C GLY A 142 10.37 18.35 7.45
N GLU A 143 11.39 18.67 8.25
CA GLU A 143 11.86 17.83 9.36
C GLU A 143 10.81 17.68 10.47
N LYS A 144 9.83 18.58 10.54
CA LYS A 144 8.64 18.49 11.38
C LYS A 144 7.43 18.79 10.49
N PRO A 145 6.85 17.77 9.83
CA PRO A 145 5.71 17.98 8.97
C PRO A 145 4.57 18.57 9.79
N ALA A 146 4.02 19.67 9.30
CA ALA A 146 2.80 20.28 9.80
C ALA A 146 1.72 20.15 8.73
N TYR A 147 0.47 20.34 9.12
CA TYR A 147 -0.63 20.40 8.16
C TYR A 147 -1.56 21.56 8.48
N ILE A 148 -2.29 21.98 7.45
CA ILE A 148 -3.42 22.88 7.56
C ILE A 148 -4.62 22.14 6.99
N PHE A 149 -5.68 21.99 7.78
CA PHE A 149 -6.94 21.41 7.34
C PHE A 149 -8.02 22.47 7.40
N ARG A 150 -8.59 22.82 6.25
CA ARG A 150 -9.58 23.90 6.14
C ARG A 150 -10.64 23.55 5.12
N GLU A 151 -11.85 24.06 5.33
CA GLU A 151 -12.91 23.97 4.34
C GLU A 151 -12.51 24.74 3.07
N THR A 152 -12.76 24.17 1.89
CA THR A 152 -12.59 24.89 0.63
C THR A 152 -13.77 25.83 0.43
N THR A 153 -13.51 27.13 0.39
CA THR A 153 -14.47 28.12 -0.12
C THR A 153 -14.49 28.09 -1.65
N ASN A 154 -15.66 27.81 -2.23
CA ASN A 154 -15.94 28.10 -3.64
C ASN A 154 -15.95 29.61 -3.93
#